data_AF-A0A9E4VR32-F1
#
_entry.id   AF-A0A9E4VR32-F1
#
_cell.length_a   1.000
_cell.length_b   1.000
_cell.length_c   1.000
_cell.angle_alpha   90.00
_cell.angle_beta   90.00
_cell.angle_gamma   90.00
#
_symmetry.space_group_name_H-M   'P 1'
#
loop_
_entity.id
_entity.type
_entity.pdbx_description
1 polymer ?
#
loop_
_entity_poly.entity_id
_entity_poly.type
_entity_poly.pdbx_seq_one_letter_code
_entity_poly.pdbx_strand_id
1 'polypeptide(L)' 'MPKAKEKTVFVCDSCGNDTAKWEGKCPSCGSWNTLAEVRQANGHNRHSWM' A
#
# COMPACT_ATOMS: atom_id res chain seq x y z
N MET A 1 -11.35 19.34 8.59
CA MET A 1 -10.07 18.90 8.01
C MET A 1 -10.10 17.37 7.91
N PRO A 2 -10.19 16.76 6.72
CA PRO A 2 -10.18 15.30 6.62
C PRO A 2 -8.77 14.84 7.03
N LYS A 3 -8.70 14.17 8.17
CA LYS A 3 -7.48 13.53 8.67
C LYS A 3 -7.04 12.55 7.59
N ALA A 4 -5.92 12.84 6.92
CA ALA A 4 -5.30 11.92 5.98
C ALA A 4 -5.07 10.62 6.74
N LYS A 5 -5.92 9.62 6.49
CA LYS A 5 -5.78 8.31 7.10
C LYS A 5 -4.56 7.72 6.42
N GLU A 6 -3.39 7.81 7.08
CA GLU A 6 -2.20 7.09 6.66
C GLU A 6 -2.58 5.62 6.57
N LYS A 7 -2.73 5.14 5.34
CA LYS A 7 -3.11 3.76 5.09
C LYS A 7 -1.81 3.02 4.78
N THR A 8 -1.44 2.14 5.70
CA THR A 8 -0.35 1.20 5.48
C THR A 8 -0.84 0.07 4.59
N VAL A 9 -0.12 -0.21 3.51
CA VAL A 9 -0.35 -1.34 2.59
C VAL A 9 0.94 -2.11 2.40
N PHE A 10 0.88 -3.40 2.12
CA PHE A 10 2.04 -4.26 1.95
C PHE A 10 2.13 -4.72 0.50
N VAL A 11 3.19 -4.33 -0.20
CA VAL A 11 3.39 -4.63 -1.63
C VAL A 11 4.35 -5.81 -1.77
N CYS A 12 3.97 -6.81 -2.56
CA CYS A 12 4.82 -7.97 -2.83
C CYS A 12 5.88 -7.64 -3.87
N ASP A 13 7.16 -7.82 -3.54
CA ASP A 13 8.29 -7.59 -4.45
C ASP A 13 8.35 -8.63 -5.59
N SER A 14 7.95 -9.88 -5.33
CA SER A 14 7.93 -10.95 -6.34
C SER A 14 6.89 -10.77 -7.44
N CYS A 15 5.71 -10.21 -7.14
CA CYS A 15 4.59 -10.12 -8.10
C CYS A 15 3.97 -8.74 -8.25
N GLY A 16 4.31 -7.78 -7.39
CA GLY A 16 3.74 -6.43 -7.37
C GLY A 16 2.38 -6.30 -6.68
N ASN A 17 1.82 -7.38 -6.13
CA ASN A 17 0.49 -7.35 -5.51
C ASN A 17 0.49 -6.60 -4.17
N ASP A 18 -0.45 -5.68 -3.95
CA ASP A 18 -0.66 -5.02 -2.66
C ASP A 18 -1.67 -5.75 -1.76
N THR A 19 -1.42 -5.76 -0.46
CA THR A 19 -2.29 -6.35 0.56
C THR A 19 -2.50 -5.38 1.72
N ALA A 20 -3.69 -5.38 2.32
CA ALA A 20 -3.98 -4.52 3.48
C ALA A 20 -3.47 -5.09 4.83
N LYS A 21 -3.01 -6.35 4.84
CA LYS A 21 -2.58 -7.07 6.04
C LYS A 21 -1.30 -7.85 5.74
N TRP A 22 -0.34 -7.81 6.67
CA TRP A 22 0.87 -8.64 6.62
C TRP A 22 0.53 -10.06 7.07
N GLU A 23 0.75 -11.04 6.21
CA GLU A 23 0.60 -12.47 6.55
C GLU A 23 1.91 -13.27 6.34
N GLY A 24 3.01 -12.60 5.97
CA GLY A 24 4.33 -13.20 5.73
C GLY A 24 4.43 -13.93 4.40
N LYS A 25 3.30 -14.37 3.85
CA LYS A 25 3.12 -14.97 2.54
C LYS A 25 2.23 -14.08 1.67
N CYS A 26 2.63 -13.85 0.43
CA CYS A 26 1.79 -13.17 -0.55
C CYS A 26 0.59 -14.06 -0.93
N PRO A 27 -0.67 -13.58 -0.83
CA PRO A 27 -1.85 -14.35 -1.21
C PRO A 27 -2.01 -14.50 -2.73
N SER A 28 -1.33 -13.65 -3.52
CA SER A 28 -1.41 -13.67 -4.99
C SER A 28 -0.44 -14.69 -5.60
N CYS A 29 0.85 -14.62 -5.25
CA CYS A 29 1.87 -15.52 -5.82
C CYS A 29 2.35 -16.64 -4.87
N GLY A 30 2.01 -16.57 -3.58
CA GLY A 30 2.46 -17.53 -2.58
C GLY A 30 3.90 -17.37 -2.11
N SER A 31 4.62 -16.34 -2.55
CA SER A 31 5.99 -16.05 -2.09
C SER A 31 6.03 -15.61 -0.62
N TRP A 32 7.05 -16.06 0.10
CA TRP A 32 7.27 -15.72 1.49
C TRP A 32 8.32 -14.61 1.62
N ASN A 33 8.21 -13.78 2.65
CA ASN A 33 9.18 -12.73 2.95
C ASN A 33 9.38 -11.67 1.84
N THR A 34 8.42 -11.56 0.94
CA THR A 34 8.44 -10.61 -0.18
C THR A 34 7.53 -9.40 0.02
N LEU A 35 6.78 -9.32 1.14
CA LEU A 35 5.84 -8.22 1.40
C LEU A 35 6.58 -7.02 2.02
N ALA A 36 6.57 -5.88 1.34
CA ALA A 36 7.19 -4.61 1.74
C ALA A 36 6.12 -3.60 2.19
N GLU A 37 6.33 -2.95 3.34
CA GLU A 37 5.41 -1.94 3.87
C GLU A 37 5.51 -0.61 3.08
N VAL A 38 4.36 -0.13 2.60
CA VAL A 38 4.21 1.14 1.88
C VAL A 38 3.15 1.99 2.59
N ARG A 39 3.52 3.23 2.94
CA ARG A 39 2.58 4.21 3.50
C ARG A 39 1.97 5.03 2.38
N GLN A 40 0.69 4.79 2.06
CA GLN A 40 -0.02 5.61 1.09
C GLN A 40 -0.53 6.88 1.76
N ALA A 41 0.20 7.98 1.59
CA ALA A 41 -0.33 9.31 1.84
C ALA A 41 -1.32 9.64 0.71
N ASN A 42 -2.61 9.42 0.96
CA ASN A 42 -3.67 9.78 0.01
C ASN A 42 -3.79 11.31 -0.04
N GLY A 43 -2.90 11.94 -0.80
CA GLY A 43 -2.83 13.37 -1.04
C GLY A 43 -3.31 13.69 -2.45
N HIS A 44 -4.62 13.74 -2.65
CA HIS A 44 -5.17 14.42 -3.83
C HIS A 44 -4.93 15.93 -3.68
N ASN A 45 -3.72 16.38 -3.99
CA ASN A 45 -3.41 17.79 -4.14
C ASN A 45 -4.02 18.30 -5.45
N ARG A 46 -5.33 18.57 -5.44
CA ARG A 46 -6.04 19.19 -6.56
C ARG A 46 -6.07 20.70 -6.36
N HIS A 47 -4.92 21.34 -6.30
CA HIS A 47 -4.85 22.78 -6.53
C HIS A 47 -4.91 23.03 -8.04
N SER A 48 -6.12 22.93 -8.61
CA SER A 48 -6.45 23.49 -9.92
C SER A 48 -7.02 24.88 -9.66
N TRP A 49 -6.14 25.88 -9.66
CA TRP A 49 -6.53 27.29 -9.58
C TRP A 49 -7.32 27.70 -10.82
N MET A 50 -8.64 27.90 -10.66
CA MET A 50 -9.58 28.58 -11.57
C MET A 50 -10.63 29.28 -10.72
#